data_AF-A0A7Y9SYM4-F1
#
_entry.id   AF-A0A7Y9SYM4-F1
#
_cell.length_a   1.000
_cell.length_b   1.000
_cell.length_c   1.000
_cell.angle_alpha   90.00
_cell.angle_beta   90.00
_cell.angle_gamma   90.00
#
_symmetry.space_group_name_H-M   'P 1'
#
loop_
_entity.id
_entity.type
_entity.pdbx_description
1 polymer ?
#
loop_
_entity_poly.entity_id
_entity_poly.type
_entity_poly.pdbx_seq_one_letter_code
_entity_poly.pdbx_strand_id
1 'polypeptide(L)' 'MILHNLFGRHQVDFKASHWDRGRFVSHCAICKGEMVKLPGMPWQMSPPRG' A
#
# COMPACT_ATOMS: atom_id res chain seq x y z
N MET A 1 14.49 -5.48 -11.23
CA MET A 1 13.16 -5.34 -10.59
C MET A 1 13.10 -5.97 -9.19
N ILE A 2 14.03 -5.63 -8.29
CA ILE A 2 14.04 -6.18 -6.91
C ILE A 2 14.27 -5.07 -5.85
N LEU A 3 14.87 -3.92 -6.20
CA LEU A 3 15.18 -2.87 -5.23
C LEU A 3 13.97 -2.08 -4.68
N HIS A 4 12.85 -1.99 -5.40
CA HIS A 4 11.70 -1.20 -4.93
C HIS A 4 10.91 -1.88 -3.80
N ASN A 5 11.08 -3.20 -3.60
CA ASN A 5 10.50 -3.93 -2.48
C ASN A 5 11.33 -3.85 -1.19
N LEU A 6 12.61 -3.47 -1.27
CA LEU A 6 13.51 -3.43 -0.10
C LEU A 6 13.60 -2.05 0.57
N PHE A 7 13.32 -0.95 -0.14
CA PHE A 7 13.65 0.39 0.34
C PHE A 7 12.50 1.17 1.00
N GLY A 8 11.36 0.54 1.27
CA GLY A 8 10.26 1.14 2.06
C GLY A 8 9.57 2.37 1.43
N ARG A 9 10.10 2.95 0.35
CA ARG A 9 9.47 4.03 -0.42
C ARG A 9 8.46 3.46 -1.43
N HIS A 10 7.39 2.87 -0.91
CA HIS A 10 6.24 2.55 -1.74
C HIS A 10 5.44 3.82 -2.02
N GLN A 11 5.30 4.18 -3.29
CA GLN A 11 4.44 5.27 -3.69
C GLN A 11 3.01 4.75 -3.84
N VAL A 12 2.10 5.30 -3.04
CA VAL A 12 0.68 4.97 -3.10
C VAL A 12 0.06 5.57 -4.34
N ASP A 13 -0.71 4.76 -5.05
CA ASP A 13 -1.61 5.24 -6.08
C ASP A 13 -2.87 5.84 -5.44
N PHE A 14 -2.90 7.15 -5.23
CA PHE A 14 -4.07 7.81 -4.64
C PHE A 14 -5.31 7.71 -5.53
N LYS A 15 -5.16 7.53 -6.86
CA LYS A 15 -6.30 7.38 -7.77
C LYS A 15 -6.97 6.02 -7.64
N ALA A 16 -6.20 4.98 -7.32
CA ALA A 16 -6.70 3.63 -7.08
C ALA A 16 -7.15 3.40 -5.62
N SER A 17 -7.10 4.43 -4.77
CA SER A 17 -7.45 4.30 -3.36
C SER A 17 -8.98 4.19 -3.15
N HIS A 18 -9.39 3.26 -2.31
CA HIS A 18 -10.78 3.02 -1.94
C HIS A 18 -10.89 2.65 -0.47
N TRP A 19 -12.09 2.78 0.10
CA TRP A 19 -12.36 2.38 1.47
C TRP A 19 -12.82 0.93 1.49
N ASP A 20 -12.15 0.08 2.27
CA ASP A 20 -12.51 -1.33 2.49
C ASP A 20 -12.49 -1.61 3.99
N ARG A 21 -13.58 -2.19 4.53
CA ARG A 21 -13.65 -2.69 5.92
C ARG A 21 -13.11 -1.72 7.01
N GLY A 22 -13.32 -0.41 6.86
CA GLY A 22 -12.90 0.58 7.86
C GLY A 22 -11.46 1.07 7.71
N ARG A 23 -10.78 0.74 6.61
CA ARG A 23 -9.42 1.20 6.29
C ARG A 23 -9.36 1.72 4.85
N PHE A 24 -8.47 2.67 4.61
CA PHE A 24 -8.14 3.07 3.24
C PHE A 24 -7.20 2.02 2.64
N VAL A 25 -7.58 1.44 1.52
CA VAL A 25 -6.79 0.47 0.78
C VAL A 25 -6.43 1.05 -0.57
N SER A 26 -5.21 0.78 -1.02
CA SER A 26 -4.71 1.15 -2.34
C SER A 26 -3.64 0.14 -2.77
N HIS A 27 -2.93 0.44 -3.85
CA HIS A 27 -1.80 -0.32 -4.34
C HIS A 27 -0.60 0.59 -4.52
N CYS A 28 0.60 0.01 -4.46
CA CYS A 28 1.79 0.70 -4.87
C CYS A 28 1.76 0.95 -6.38
N ALA A 29 1.96 2.20 -6.81
CA ALA A 29 1.99 2.57 -8.22
C ALA A 29 3.07 1.80 -9.02
N ILE A 30 4.12 1.32 -8.32
CA ILE A 30 5.31 0.71 -8.91
C ILE A 30 5.26 -0.82 -8.81
N CYS A 31 5.18 -1.39 -7.60
CA CYS A 31 5.22 -2.85 -7.41
C CYS A 31 3.83 -3.51 -7.37
N LYS A 32 2.75 -2.72 -7.43
CA LYS A 32 1.36 -3.18 -7.40
C LYS A 32 0.95 -3.94 -6.12
N GLY A 33 1.79 -3.98 -5.09
CA GLY A 33 1.46 -4.54 -3.78
C GLY A 33 0.33 -3.75 -3.10
N GLU A 34 -0.58 -4.46 -2.42
CA GLU A 34 -1.66 -3.86 -1.63
C GLU A 34 -1.05 -3.02 -0.49
N MET A 35 -1.54 -1.81 -0.34
CA MET A 35 -1.16 -0.87 0.71
C MET A 35 -2.40 -0.47 1.49
N VAL A 36 -2.27 -0.37 2.79
CA VAL A 36 -3.34 0.04 3.70
C VAL A 36 -2.92 1.26 4.50
N LYS A 37 -3.86 2.18 4.72
CA LYS A 37 -3.71 3.33 5.61
C LYS A 37 -4.64 3.15 6.79
N LEU A 38 -4.03 2.86 7.95
CA LEU A 38 -4.73 2.81 9.23
C LEU A 38 -4.95 4.24 9.75
N PRO A 39 -6.01 4.48 10.56
CA PRO A 39 -6.25 5.79 11.16
C PRO A 39 -5.03 6.28 11.95
N GLY A 40 -4.56 7.49 11.64
CA GLY A 40 -3.40 8.09 12.31
C GLY A 40 -2.03 7.51 11.91
N MET A 41 -1.98 6.55 10.99
CA MET A 41 -0.72 5.93 10.54
C MET A 41 -0.40 6.28 9.08
N PRO A 42 0.90 6.26 8.70
CA PRO A 42 1.29 6.32 7.29
C PRO A 42 0.79 5.07 6.55
N TRP A 43 0.85 5.12 5.22
CA TRP A 43 0.56 3.95 4.39
C TRP A 43 1.58 2.84 4.64
N GLN A 44 1.09 1.62 4.79
CA GLN A 44 1.88 0.43 5.04
C GLN A 44 1.56 -0.63 3.98
N MET A 45 2.55 -1.44 3.60
CA MET A 45 2.30 -2.62 2.78
C MET A 45 1.43 -3.59 3.58
N SER A 46 0.35 -4.07 2.98
CA SER A 46 -0.43 -5.17 3.53
C SER A 46 0.44 -6.42 3.44
N PRO A 47 0.65 -7.17 4.54
CA PRO A 47 1.34 -8.45 4.43
C PRO A 47 0.59 -9.33 3.43
N PRO A 48 1.29 -10.11 2.58
CA PRO A 48 0.62 -11.06 1.71
C PRO A 48 -0.27 -11.95 2.58
N ARG A 49 -1.57 -12.00 2.27
CA ARG A 49 -2.48 -12.95 2.92
C ARG A 49 -2.05 -14.34 2.45
N GLY A 50 -1.13 -14.95 3.19
CA GLY A 50 -0.85 -16.38 3.14
C GLY A 50 -2.00 -17.16 3.77
#